data_AF-A0A3N5QD27-F1
#
_entry.id   AF-A0A3N5QD27-F1
#
_cell.length_a   1.000
_cell.length_b   1.000
_cell.length_c   1.000
_cell.angle_alpha   90.00
_cell.angle_beta   90.00
_cell.angle_gamma   90.00
#
_symmetry.space_group_name_H-M   'P 1'
#
loop_
_entity.id
_entity.type
_entity.pdbx_description
1 polymer ?
#
loop_
_entity_poly.entity_id
_entity_poly.type
_entity_poly.pdbx_seq_one_letter_code
_entity_poly.pdbx_strand_id
1 'polypeptide(L)'
;PLQSKVYLSIQPQQLFNKRILIVDDNDTNLKILKMQTENWGMIPVVVNSTMQALDLIKEGAKFDLAILDYNMPVMNGTELAMEIRKTQHGMSMPLIILTSMGKRYSTVNPKELKLSAFLSKPIKQAHLYETITSVLSGPERVHKKIQSKESTSSSKIKQLKILIAEDNAINQKVTLKILEKMGYRADIAATGLEVLDAVRRIPYDLILMDILMPELDGYDTARMLNSELPAEKKPKIIAMTANAVSGEREKCLNAGMDDFICKPIRPIDLKEILLRWSEIIQKEKFERYDIGRHIIDEKKVPFLDEYYSEEDITFLFELIDIYILDLPKIIGNIKNAIDHRNDKKLLFYAHKLKGSSLSMGIDALTEICVGLENAAINLTFDSDTDAIFKNLTDSIQLIVQELELLKSKYSNRL
;
A
#
# COMPACT_ATOMS: atom_id res chain seq x y z
N PRO A 1 16.25 -19.69 41.15
CA PRO A 1 14.89 -19.66 40.60
C PRO A 1 14.85 -18.83 39.31
N LEU A 2 15.16 -19.47 38.18
CA LEU A 2 15.04 -18.91 36.84
C LEU A 2 13.67 -19.37 36.30
N GLN A 3 12.72 -18.45 36.22
CA GLN A 3 11.42 -18.73 35.61
C GLN A 3 11.61 -18.97 34.11
N SER A 4 11.33 -20.20 33.72
CA SER A 4 11.12 -20.63 32.34
C SER A 4 9.97 -19.84 31.72
N LYS A 5 10.28 -18.95 30.77
CA LYS A 5 9.27 -18.44 29.84
C LYS A 5 8.95 -19.56 28.86
N VAL A 6 7.81 -20.20 29.09
CA VAL A 6 7.17 -21.13 28.16
C VAL A 6 6.77 -20.32 26.92
N TYR A 7 7.50 -20.53 25.81
CA TYR A 7 7.03 -20.11 24.50
C TYR A 7 5.91 -21.06 24.08
N LEU A 8 4.67 -20.66 24.27
CA LEU A 8 3.54 -21.26 23.56
C LEU A 8 3.72 -20.93 22.08
N SER A 9 4.31 -21.87 21.34
CA SER A 9 4.28 -21.86 19.88
C SER A 9 2.81 -22.00 19.47
N ILE A 10 2.19 -20.90 19.07
CA ILE A 10 0.91 -20.91 18.38
C ILE A 10 1.18 -21.57 17.02
N GLN A 11 1.14 -22.90 16.97
CA GLN A 11 1.10 -23.61 15.71
C GLN A 11 -0.25 -23.32 15.05
N PRO A 12 -0.27 -22.86 13.79
CA PRO A 12 -1.50 -22.62 13.06
C PRO A 12 -2.20 -23.98 12.83
N GLN A 13 -3.35 -24.16 13.48
CA GLN A 13 -4.20 -25.38 13.42
C GLN A 13 -4.59 -25.84 12.00
N GLN A 14 -4.32 -25.05 10.96
CA GLN A 14 -4.81 -25.26 9.60
C GLN A 14 -3.99 -26.28 8.78
N LEU A 15 -2.70 -26.45 9.06
CA LEU A 15 -1.82 -27.38 8.32
C LEU A 15 -1.65 -28.73 9.02
N PHE A 16 -2.01 -28.81 10.30
CA PHE A 16 -1.81 -30.00 11.11
C PHE A 16 -2.58 -31.20 10.53
N ASN A 17 -1.91 -32.35 10.44
CA ASN A 17 -2.44 -33.62 9.96
C ASN A 17 -2.88 -33.64 8.47
N LYS A 18 -2.51 -32.61 7.69
CA LYS A 18 -2.76 -32.55 6.25
C LYS A 18 -1.74 -33.40 5.48
N ARG A 19 -2.21 -34.26 4.58
CA ARG A 19 -1.35 -35.13 3.76
C ARG A 19 -0.90 -34.40 2.51
N ILE A 20 0.41 -34.28 2.30
CA ILE A 20 0.98 -33.57 1.15
C ILE A 20 1.83 -34.50 0.29
N LEU A 21 1.59 -34.51 -1.01
CA LEU A 21 2.44 -35.21 -1.98
C LEU A 21 3.52 -34.27 -2.49
N ILE A 22 4.79 -34.69 -2.48
CA ILE A 22 5.92 -33.89 -2.95
C ILE A 22 6.66 -34.71 -4.00
N VAL A 23 6.74 -34.18 -5.22
CA VAL A 23 7.38 -34.82 -6.37
C VAL A 23 8.51 -33.94 -6.87
N ASP A 24 9.75 -34.42 -6.80
CA ASP A 24 10.95 -33.71 -7.24
C ASP A 24 12.02 -34.74 -7.60
N ASP A 25 12.69 -34.60 -8.73
CA ASP A 25 13.75 -35.53 -9.16
C ASP A 25 15.04 -35.40 -8.34
N ASN A 26 15.16 -34.33 -7.53
CA ASN A 26 16.31 -34.05 -6.69
C ASN A 26 16.07 -34.42 -5.22
N ASP A 27 16.78 -35.44 -4.73
CA ASP A 27 16.71 -35.92 -3.35
C ASP A 27 16.98 -34.84 -2.28
N THR A 28 17.79 -33.82 -2.61
CA THR A 28 18.08 -32.71 -1.69
C THR A 28 16.84 -31.82 -1.53
N ASN A 29 16.13 -31.52 -2.62
CA ASN A 29 14.88 -30.75 -2.58
C ASN A 29 13.81 -31.52 -1.80
N LEU A 30 13.69 -32.84 -2.03
CA LEU A 30 12.76 -33.70 -1.29
C LEU A 30 13.03 -33.65 0.22
N LYS A 31 14.29 -33.74 0.65
CA LYS A 31 14.67 -33.65 2.07
C LYS A 31 14.31 -32.29 2.68
N ILE A 32 14.58 -31.19 1.96
CA ILE A 32 14.27 -29.84 2.43
C ILE A 32 12.76 -29.64 2.57
N LEU A 33 11.99 -29.97 1.53
CA LEU A 33 10.53 -29.80 1.53
C LEU A 33 9.85 -30.73 2.55
N LYS A 34 10.33 -31.96 2.71
CA LYS A 34 9.89 -32.89 3.75
C LYS A 34 10.07 -32.28 5.15
N MET A 35 11.27 -31.83 5.47
CA MET A 35 11.58 -31.24 6.78
C MET A 35 10.73 -29.99 7.05
N GLN A 36 10.55 -29.11 6.06
CA GLN A 36 9.75 -27.90 6.21
C GLN A 36 8.27 -28.22 6.48
N THR A 37 7.70 -29.17 5.74
CA THR A 37 6.28 -29.55 5.88
C THR A 37 6.01 -30.36 7.15
N GLU A 38 6.93 -31.23 7.59
CA GLU A 38 6.87 -31.91 8.89
C GLU A 38 6.90 -30.89 10.04
N ASN A 39 7.75 -29.86 9.95
CA ASN A 39 7.82 -28.79 10.96
C ASN A 39 6.50 -27.99 11.08
N TRP A 40 5.66 -28.00 10.04
CA TRP A 40 4.32 -27.39 10.05
C TRP A 40 3.22 -28.36 10.49
N GLY A 41 3.56 -29.59 10.89
CA GLY A 41 2.62 -30.62 11.33
C GLY A 41 1.90 -31.34 10.19
N MET A 42 2.36 -31.21 8.96
CA MET A 42 1.83 -31.96 7.81
C MET A 42 2.41 -33.38 7.75
N ILE A 43 1.79 -34.24 6.94
CA ILE A 43 2.24 -35.61 6.68
C ILE A 43 2.74 -35.67 5.21
N PRO A 44 4.04 -35.45 4.95
CA PRO A 44 4.56 -35.51 3.60
C PRO A 44 4.78 -36.93 3.11
N VAL A 45 4.41 -37.16 1.85
CA VAL A 45 4.81 -38.32 1.05
C VAL A 45 5.69 -37.80 -0.08
N VAL A 46 6.97 -38.16 -0.04
CA VAL A 46 7.97 -37.75 -1.03
C VAL A 46 8.20 -38.87 -2.03
N VAL A 47 8.25 -38.51 -3.31
CA VAL A 47 8.59 -39.43 -4.40
C VAL A 47 9.52 -38.72 -5.38
N ASN A 48 10.48 -39.46 -5.94
CA ASN A 48 11.49 -38.92 -6.86
C ASN A 48 11.17 -39.17 -8.34
N SER A 49 9.99 -39.72 -8.63
CA SER A 49 9.55 -40.07 -9.98
C SER A 49 8.07 -39.75 -10.17
N THR A 50 7.75 -39.23 -11.36
CA THR A 50 6.38 -38.92 -11.79
C THR A 50 5.50 -40.16 -11.84
N MET A 51 6.05 -41.32 -12.22
CA MET A 51 5.30 -42.58 -12.28
C MET A 51 4.88 -43.06 -10.90
N GLN A 52 5.78 -43.01 -9.91
CA GLN A 52 5.45 -43.36 -8.53
C GLN A 52 4.34 -42.47 -7.97
N ALA A 53 4.36 -41.17 -8.30
CA ALA A 53 3.29 -40.25 -7.91
C ALA A 53 1.92 -40.66 -8.47
N LEU A 54 1.87 -41.06 -9.74
CA LEU A 54 0.64 -41.50 -10.40
C LEU A 54 0.15 -42.85 -9.88
N ASP A 55 1.06 -43.79 -9.62
CA ASP A 55 0.71 -45.11 -9.08
C ASP A 55 0.07 -44.98 -7.69
N LEU A 56 0.64 -44.16 -6.80
CA LEU A 56 0.06 -43.88 -5.48
C LEU A 56 -1.36 -43.31 -5.58
N ILE A 57 -1.60 -42.37 -6.50
CA ILE A 57 -2.93 -41.77 -6.69
C ILE A 57 -3.92 -42.79 -7.25
N LYS A 58 -3.48 -43.65 -8.19
CA LYS A 58 -4.31 -44.72 -8.78
C LYS A 58 -4.65 -45.82 -7.79
N GLU A 59 -3.73 -46.16 -6.89
CA GLU A 59 -3.92 -47.09 -5.77
C GLU A 59 -4.88 -46.54 -4.69
N GLY A 60 -5.30 -45.28 -4.82
CA GLY A 60 -6.32 -44.66 -3.96
C GLY A 60 -5.75 -43.86 -2.80
N ALA A 61 -4.45 -43.55 -2.79
CA ALA A 61 -3.88 -42.63 -1.82
C ALA A 61 -4.52 -41.23 -1.96
N LYS A 62 -4.97 -40.68 -0.83
CA LYS A 62 -5.58 -39.35 -0.77
C LYS A 62 -4.58 -38.34 -0.22
N PHE A 63 -4.48 -37.20 -0.91
CA PHE A 63 -3.66 -36.06 -0.50
C PHE A 63 -4.52 -34.80 -0.46
N ASP A 64 -4.25 -33.92 0.50
CA ASP A 64 -4.89 -32.61 0.64
C ASP A 64 -4.27 -31.57 -0.31
N LEU A 65 -3.03 -31.79 -0.77
CA LEU A 65 -2.26 -30.91 -1.65
C LEU A 65 -1.13 -31.70 -2.32
N ALA A 66 -0.70 -31.30 -3.52
CA ALA A 66 0.58 -31.73 -4.08
C ALA A 66 1.49 -30.56 -4.48
N ILE A 67 2.80 -30.74 -4.25
CA ILE A 67 3.89 -29.90 -4.73
C ILE A 67 4.65 -30.69 -5.79
N LEU A 68 4.73 -30.14 -7.00
CA LEU A 68 5.34 -30.79 -8.16
C LEU A 68 6.52 -29.95 -8.65
N ASP A 69 7.71 -30.53 -8.79
CA ASP A 69 8.76 -29.87 -9.55
C ASP A 69 8.37 -29.77 -11.03
N TYR A 70 8.81 -28.71 -11.69
CA TYR A 70 8.57 -28.51 -13.11
C TYR A 70 9.57 -29.30 -13.96
N ASN A 71 10.86 -29.31 -13.57
CA ASN A 71 11.94 -29.88 -14.37
C ASN A 71 12.27 -31.31 -13.92
N MET A 72 11.36 -32.24 -14.17
CA MET A 72 11.61 -33.66 -13.93
C MET A 72 11.92 -34.40 -15.25
N PRO A 73 12.79 -35.43 -15.23
CA PRO A 73 13.02 -36.29 -16.38
C PRO A 73 11.74 -37.00 -16.83
N VAL A 74 11.66 -37.32 -18.12
CA VAL A 74 10.55 -38.06 -18.77
C VAL A 74 9.24 -37.27 -18.86
N MET A 75 8.77 -36.66 -17.77
CA MET A 75 7.51 -35.93 -17.69
C MET A 75 7.69 -34.68 -16.82
N ASN A 76 7.34 -33.51 -17.34
CA ASN A 76 7.46 -32.25 -16.59
C ASN A 76 6.28 -32.04 -15.61
N GLY A 77 6.42 -31.09 -14.68
CA GLY A 77 5.41 -30.84 -13.64
C GLY A 77 4.02 -30.46 -14.16
N THR A 78 3.92 -29.82 -15.33
CA THR A 78 2.63 -29.49 -15.95
C THR A 78 1.97 -30.70 -16.61
N GLU A 79 2.74 -31.57 -17.24
CA GLU A 79 2.26 -32.85 -17.79
C GLU A 79 1.79 -33.78 -16.66
N LEU A 80 2.56 -33.85 -15.56
CA LEU A 80 2.15 -34.59 -14.38
C LEU A 80 0.86 -34.02 -13.78
N ALA A 81 0.72 -32.70 -13.71
CA ALA A 81 -0.52 -32.07 -13.25
C ALA A 81 -1.72 -32.45 -14.12
N MET A 82 -1.57 -32.52 -15.45
CA MET A 82 -2.63 -32.97 -16.37
C MET A 82 -3.03 -34.43 -16.08
N GLU A 83 -2.07 -35.32 -15.88
CA GLU A 83 -2.34 -36.73 -15.58
C GLU A 83 -3.03 -36.91 -14.22
N ILE A 84 -2.59 -36.16 -13.20
CA ILE A 84 -3.25 -36.13 -11.89
C ILE A 84 -4.71 -35.69 -12.03
N ARG A 85 -4.99 -34.65 -12.84
CA ARG A 85 -6.35 -34.12 -13.06
C ARG A 85 -7.28 -35.13 -13.73
N LYS A 86 -6.77 -36.13 -14.44
CA LYS A 86 -7.59 -37.22 -15.02
C LYS A 86 -8.06 -38.25 -13.99
N THR A 87 -7.50 -38.25 -12.78
CA THR A 87 -7.88 -39.19 -11.71
C THR A 87 -9.05 -38.63 -10.87
N GLN A 88 -9.89 -39.52 -10.34
CA GLN A 88 -11.05 -39.13 -9.50
C GLN A 88 -10.64 -38.27 -8.30
N HIS A 89 -9.51 -38.58 -7.67
CA HIS A 89 -9.01 -37.88 -6.48
C HIS A 89 -8.17 -36.64 -6.83
N GLY A 90 -7.58 -36.59 -8.03
CA GLY A 90 -6.77 -35.46 -8.49
C GLY A 90 -7.57 -34.32 -9.16
N MET A 91 -8.86 -34.48 -9.44
CA MET A 91 -9.68 -33.42 -10.06
C MET A 91 -9.84 -32.16 -9.20
N SER A 92 -9.99 -32.32 -7.88
CA SER A 92 -10.19 -31.21 -6.93
C SER A 92 -8.97 -30.94 -6.03
N MET A 93 -7.95 -31.81 -6.10
CA MET A 93 -6.75 -31.66 -5.29
C MET A 93 -5.98 -30.40 -5.70
N PRO A 94 -5.69 -29.49 -4.76
CA PRO A 94 -4.86 -28.35 -5.06
C PRO A 94 -3.45 -28.75 -5.52
N LEU A 95 -2.90 -28.04 -6.50
CA LEU A 95 -1.58 -28.32 -7.08
C LEU A 95 -0.72 -27.05 -7.07
N ILE A 96 0.49 -27.17 -6.54
CA ILE A 96 1.53 -26.14 -6.56
C ILE A 96 2.68 -26.65 -7.43
N ILE A 97 3.10 -25.87 -8.42
CA ILE A 97 4.25 -26.23 -9.28
C ILE A 97 5.47 -25.39 -8.89
N LEU A 98 6.60 -26.05 -8.63
CA LEU A 98 7.89 -25.44 -8.37
C LEU A 98 8.68 -25.34 -9.68
N THR A 99 9.13 -24.14 -10.05
CA THR A 99 9.85 -23.90 -11.31
C THR A 99 11.26 -23.41 -11.04
N SER A 100 12.25 -23.90 -11.78
CA SER A 100 13.58 -23.30 -11.80
C SER A 100 13.56 -21.96 -12.55
N MET A 101 14.37 -20.98 -12.11
CA MET A 101 14.40 -19.65 -12.69
C MET A 101 14.62 -19.65 -14.21
N GLY A 102 13.85 -18.84 -14.94
CA GLY A 102 14.23 -18.37 -16.29
C GLY A 102 13.51 -18.97 -17.50
N LYS A 103 12.57 -19.92 -17.36
CA LYS A 103 11.78 -20.40 -18.52
C LYS A 103 10.47 -19.63 -18.68
N ARG A 104 10.30 -19.03 -19.87
CA ARG A 104 9.02 -18.48 -20.36
C ARG A 104 8.01 -19.62 -20.47
N TYR A 105 6.80 -19.44 -19.95
CA TYR A 105 5.69 -20.35 -20.21
C TYR A 105 5.27 -20.21 -21.67
N SER A 106 5.69 -21.15 -22.50
CA SER A 106 5.02 -21.44 -23.75
C SER A 106 3.99 -22.54 -23.49
N THR A 107 2.77 -22.30 -23.97
CA THR A 107 1.72 -23.27 -24.35
C THR A 107 0.64 -23.75 -23.38
N VAL A 108 0.59 -23.43 -22.08
CA VAL A 108 -0.59 -23.85 -21.26
C VAL A 108 -1.16 -22.73 -20.40
N ASN A 109 -2.46 -22.47 -20.58
CA ASN A 109 -3.23 -21.48 -19.84
C ASN A 109 -3.44 -21.96 -18.39
N PRO A 110 -2.94 -21.27 -17.35
CA PRO A 110 -3.10 -21.67 -15.94
C PRO A 110 -4.56 -21.86 -15.51
N LYS A 111 -5.50 -21.19 -16.20
CA LYS A 111 -6.95 -21.34 -15.97
C LYS A 111 -7.51 -22.69 -16.41
N GLU A 112 -6.90 -23.36 -17.40
CA GLU A 112 -7.37 -24.65 -17.91
C GLU A 112 -6.94 -25.83 -17.02
N LEU A 113 -5.81 -25.71 -16.32
CA LEU A 113 -5.28 -26.76 -15.44
C LEU A 113 -5.82 -26.72 -14.00
N LYS A 114 -6.63 -25.71 -13.64
CA LYS A 114 -7.06 -25.43 -12.25
C LYS A 114 -5.88 -25.49 -11.28
N LEU A 115 -4.74 -24.90 -11.65
CA LEU A 115 -3.57 -24.86 -10.78
C LEU A 115 -3.79 -23.85 -9.67
N SER A 116 -3.32 -24.18 -8.47
CA SER A 116 -3.54 -23.36 -7.28
C SER A 116 -2.43 -22.32 -7.09
N ALA A 117 -1.18 -22.63 -7.48
CA ALA A 117 -0.08 -21.67 -7.53
C ALA A 117 1.14 -22.16 -8.35
N PHE A 118 1.99 -21.23 -8.78
CA PHE A 118 3.35 -21.48 -9.26
C PHE A 118 4.35 -20.79 -8.33
N LEU A 119 5.41 -21.49 -7.93
CA LEU A 119 6.49 -20.95 -7.11
C LEU A 119 7.82 -21.09 -7.84
N SER A 120 8.67 -20.06 -7.78
CA SER A 120 10.02 -20.13 -8.33
C SER A 120 11.03 -20.59 -7.27
N LYS A 121 11.86 -21.58 -7.60
CA LYS A 121 13.06 -21.96 -6.83
C LYS A 121 14.13 -20.85 -6.97
N PRO A 122 14.86 -20.45 -5.90
CA PRO A 122 14.82 -21.00 -4.55
C PRO A 122 13.60 -20.49 -3.77
N ILE A 123 12.89 -21.43 -3.15
CA ILE A 123 11.67 -21.13 -2.41
C ILE A 123 12.04 -20.83 -0.96
N LYS A 124 11.66 -19.65 -0.46
CA LYS A 124 11.78 -19.29 0.96
C LYS A 124 10.68 -19.97 1.76
N GLN A 125 11.01 -20.49 2.94
CA GLN A 125 10.09 -21.23 3.82
C GLN A 125 8.79 -20.46 4.12
N ALA A 126 8.88 -19.16 4.39
CA ALA A 126 7.71 -18.31 4.66
C ALA A 126 6.74 -18.22 3.46
N HIS A 127 7.27 -18.08 2.25
CA HIS A 127 6.45 -17.96 1.04
C HIS A 127 5.78 -19.28 0.67
N LEU A 128 6.48 -20.41 0.88
CA LEU A 128 5.88 -21.74 0.73
C LEU A 128 4.75 -21.95 1.74
N TYR A 129 4.97 -21.55 3.00
CA TYR A 129 3.97 -21.63 4.06
C TYR A 129 2.69 -20.83 3.73
N GLU A 130 2.85 -19.56 3.34
CA GLU A 130 1.73 -18.68 2.93
C GLU A 130 0.96 -19.27 1.75
N THR A 131 1.67 -19.79 0.75
CA THR A 131 1.04 -20.41 -0.42
C THR A 131 0.23 -21.64 -0.04
N ILE A 132 0.78 -22.54 0.79
CA ILE A 132 0.09 -23.76 1.23
C ILE A 132 -1.16 -23.41 2.05
N THR A 133 -1.04 -22.47 2.98
CA THR A 133 -2.19 -22.02 3.82
C THR A 133 -3.30 -21.38 2.99
N SER A 134 -2.94 -20.52 2.03
CA SER A 134 -3.91 -19.89 1.11
C SER A 134 -4.63 -20.93 0.26
N VAL A 135 -3.90 -21.95 -0.21
CA VAL A 135 -4.43 -22.97 -1.11
C VAL A 135 -5.35 -23.96 -0.38
N LEU A 136 -4.99 -24.36 0.84
CA LEU A 136 -5.77 -25.31 1.65
C LEU A 136 -7.02 -24.68 2.30
N SER A 137 -7.06 -23.36 2.45
CA SER A 137 -8.22 -22.65 3.04
C SER A 137 -9.43 -22.53 2.09
N GLY A 138 -9.27 -22.93 0.82
CA GLY A 138 -10.30 -22.82 -0.21
C GLY A 138 -10.70 -21.38 -0.55
N PRO A 139 -11.48 -21.17 -1.63
CA PRO A 139 -11.92 -19.84 -2.05
C PRO A 139 -12.89 -19.13 -1.07
N GLU A 140 -13.20 -19.69 0.11
CA GLU A 140 -14.25 -19.13 0.98
C GLU A 140 -13.79 -18.44 2.28
N ARG A 141 -12.50 -18.21 2.52
CA ARG A 141 -12.06 -17.38 3.67
C ARG A 141 -11.14 -16.20 3.40
N VAL A 142 -10.90 -15.88 2.12
CA VAL A 142 -10.32 -14.58 1.72
C VAL A 142 -11.36 -13.67 1.03
N HIS A 143 -12.53 -14.20 0.66
CA HIS A 143 -13.65 -13.47 0.04
C HIS A 143 -14.57 -12.71 1.03
N LYS A 144 -14.01 -12.06 2.07
CA LYS A 144 -14.80 -11.11 2.89
C LYS A 144 -14.15 -9.76 3.20
N LYS A 145 -13.11 -9.35 2.46
CA LYS A 145 -12.71 -7.92 2.44
C LYS A 145 -12.21 -7.37 1.12
N ILE A 146 -12.19 -8.18 0.06
CA ILE A 146 -11.83 -7.73 -1.29
C ILE A 146 -12.87 -8.29 -2.26
N GLN A 147 -14.09 -7.75 -2.20
CA GLN A 147 -15.01 -7.70 -3.34
C GLN A 147 -16.23 -6.85 -2.94
N SER A 148 -16.18 -5.58 -3.29
CA SER A 148 -17.33 -4.96 -3.92
C SER A 148 -16.85 -4.07 -5.07
N LYS A 149 -17.39 -4.38 -6.25
CA LYS A 149 -17.31 -3.68 -7.53
C LYS A 149 -16.13 -3.99 -8.44
N GLU A 150 -16.20 -5.17 -9.07
CA GLU A 150 -16.14 -5.19 -10.53
C GLU A 150 -17.34 -4.40 -11.08
N SER A 151 -17.12 -3.12 -11.32
CA SER A 151 -17.79 -2.39 -12.39
C SER A 151 -16.73 -2.15 -13.44
N THR A 152 -16.98 -2.66 -14.64
CA THR A 152 -16.39 -2.24 -15.90
C THR A 152 -16.17 -0.73 -15.92
N SER A 153 -14.98 -0.33 -15.51
CA SER A 153 -14.37 0.90 -15.95
C SER A 153 -12.99 0.48 -16.42
N SER A 154 -12.66 0.83 -17.66
CA SER A 154 -11.30 1.11 -18.06
C SER A 154 -10.72 2.08 -17.03
N SER A 155 -10.20 1.54 -15.93
CA SER A 155 -9.61 2.33 -14.87
C SER A 155 -8.41 3.02 -15.51
N LYS A 156 -8.54 4.33 -15.69
CA LYS A 156 -7.40 5.22 -15.87
C LYS A 156 -6.41 4.82 -14.77
N ILE A 157 -5.35 4.09 -15.11
CA ILE A 157 -4.21 3.88 -14.21
C ILE A 157 -3.78 5.29 -13.84
N LYS A 158 -4.12 5.73 -12.62
CA LYS A 158 -3.70 7.03 -12.12
C LYS A 158 -2.17 6.95 -12.07
N GLN A 159 -1.52 7.63 -13.02
CA GLN A 159 -0.09 7.50 -13.27
C GLN A 159 0.69 7.94 -12.04
N LEU A 160 1.40 6.99 -11.42
CA LEU A 160 2.45 7.31 -10.46
C LEU A 160 3.57 8.06 -11.19
N LYS A 161 4.10 9.12 -10.59
CA LYS A 161 5.35 9.73 -11.02
C LYS A 161 6.52 8.93 -10.44
N ILE A 162 7.18 8.16 -11.28
CA ILE A 162 8.25 7.23 -10.87
C ILE A 162 9.61 7.81 -11.26
N LEU A 163 10.59 7.68 -10.39
CA LEU A 163 12.01 7.91 -10.68
C LEU A 163 12.77 6.60 -10.57
N ILE A 164 13.60 6.29 -11.57
CA ILE A 164 14.55 5.17 -11.52
C ILE A 164 15.93 5.76 -11.21
N ALA A 165 16.56 5.30 -10.14
CA ALA A 165 17.95 5.64 -9.81
C ALA A 165 18.82 4.39 -10.02
N GLU A 166 19.64 4.40 -11.06
CA GLU A 166 20.44 3.26 -11.50
C GLU A 166 21.63 3.79 -12.30
N ASP A 167 22.85 3.39 -11.97
CA ASP A 167 24.07 3.86 -12.63
C ASP A 167 24.35 3.15 -13.98
N ASN A 168 23.84 1.93 -14.14
CA ASN A 168 24.01 1.14 -15.35
C ASN A 168 22.95 1.44 -16.41
N ALA A 169 23.36 2.03 -17.52
CA ALA A 169 22.49 2.39 -18.65
C ALA A 169 21.68 1.21 -19.24
N ILE A 170 22.17 -0.03 -19.15
CA ILE A 170 21.41 -1.22 -19.60
C ILE A 170 20.27 -1.49 -18.62
N ASN A 171 20.57 -1.49 -17.31
CA ASN A 171 19.56 -1.71 -16.27
C ASN A 171 18.52 -0.59 -16.25
N GLN A 172 18.90 0.67 -16.50
CA GLN A 172 17.98 1.79 -16.70
C GLN A 172 16.98 1.48 -17.83
N LYS A 173 17.48 1.10 -19.02
CA LYS A 173 16.64 0.78 -20.19
C LYS A 173 15.74 -0.44 -19.95
N VAL A 174 16.25 -1.47 -19.28
CA VAL A 174 15.47 -2.67 -18.95
C VAL A 174 14.32 -2.31 -18.00
N THR A 175 14.63 -1.61 -16.90
CA THR A 175 13.65 -1.20 -15.90
C THR A 175 12.59 -0.28 -16.49
N LEU A 176 13.01 0.72 -17.26
CA LEU A 176 12.12 1.61 -17.98
C LEU A 176 11.22 0.84 -18.95
N LYS A 177 11.76 -0.12 -19.71
CA LYS A 177 10.96 -0.89 -20.67
C LYS A 177 9.92 -1.78 -20.00
N ILE A 178 10.23 -2.30 -18.82
CA ILE A 178 9.28 -3.08 -18.01
C ILE A 178 8.15 -2.16 -17.54
N LEU A 179 8.45 -0.96 -17.02
CA LEU A 179 7.47 0.03 -16.61
C LEU A 179 6.57 0.50 -17.77
N GLU A 180 7.16 0.79 -18.93
CA GLU A 180 6.42 1.18 -20.14
C GLU A 180 5.40 0.11 -20.55
N LYS A 181 5.79 -1.17 -20.53
CA LYS A 181 4.89 -2.30 -20.84
C LYS A 181 3.73 -2.42 -19.85
N MET A 182 3.89 -1.88 -18.64
CA MET A 182 2.85 -1.82 -17.62
C MET A 182 2.04 -0.52 -17.67
N GLY A 183 2.33 0.39 -18.61
CA GLY A 183 1.61 1.65 -18.78
C GLY A 183 2.13 2.81 -17.92
N TYR A 184 3.26 2.63 -17.24
CA TYR A 184 3.91 3.69 -16.45
C TYR A 184 4.94 4.46 -17.27
N ARG A 185 5.20 5.69 -16.82
CA ARG A 185 6.35 6.50 -17.26
C ARG A 185 7.26 6.69 -16.06
N ALA A 186 8.56 6.76 -16.31
CA ALA A 186 9.54 7.04 -15.29
C ALA A 186 10.65 7.93 -15.83
N ASP A 187 11.15 8.81 -14.97
CA ASP A 187 12.38 9.55 -15.21
C ASP A 187 13.57 8.72 -14.72
N ILE A 188 14.78 9.06 -15.18
CA ILE A 188 16.01 8.34 -14.85
C ILE A 188 16.99 9.30 -14.18
N ALA A 189 17.64 8.82 -13.12
CA ALA A 189 18.82 9.40 -12.50
C ALA A 189 19.94 8.35 -12.49
N ALA A 190 21.15 8.76 -12.84
CA ALA A 190 22.32 7.88 -12.91
C ALA A 190 23.12 7.82 -11.59
N THR A 191 22.91 8.77 -10.68
CA THR A 191 23.63 8.85 -9.40
C THR A 191 22.73 9.31 -8.27
N GLY A 192 23.14 9.08 -7.01
CA GLY A 192 22.42 9.58 -5.84
C GLY A 192 22.27 11.11 -5.82
N LEU A 193 23.26 11.85 -6.34
CA LEU A 193 23.17 13.32 -6.45
C LEU A 193 22.09 13.76 -7.44
N GLU A 194 21.97 13.08 -8.59
CA GLU A 194 20.91 13.34 -9.56
C GLU A 194 19.52 13.04 -8.97
N VAL A 195 19.40 12.04 -8.09
CA VAL A 195 18.15 11.75 -7.37
C VAL A 195 17.75 12.92 -6.49
N LEU A 196 18.67 13.45 -5.68
CA LEU A 196 18.40 14.59 -4.80
C LEU A 196 17.94 15.81 -5.60
N ASP A 197 18.61 16.10 -6.71
CA ASP A 197 18.25 17.21 -7.59
C ASP A 197 16.91 17.01 -8.30
N ALA A 198 16.61 15.78 -8.73
CA ALA A 198 15.33 15.45 -9.36
C ALA A 198 14.16 15.63 -8.39
N VAL A 199 14.26 15.13 -7.16
CA VAL A 199 13.18 15.20 -6.16
C VAL A 199 12.94 16.63 -5.67
N ARG A 200 13.96 17.50 -5.66
CA ARG A 200 13.80 18.94 -5.36
C ARG A 200 12.96 19.68 -6.41
N ARG A 201 12.98 19.20 -7.66
CA ARG A 201 12.29 19.84 -8.79
C ARG A 201 10.91 19.24 -9.05
N ILE A 202 10.80 17.92 -8.92
CA ILE A 202 9.60 17.16 -9.28
C ILE A 202 9.13 16.36 -8.06
N PRO A 203 7.86 16.49 -7.66
CA PRO A 203 7.30 15.66 -6.60
C PRO A 203 7.01 14.27 -7.14
N TYR A 204 7.98 13.37 -6.98
CA TYR A 204 7.82 11.95 -7.32
C TYR A 204 6.97 11.24 -6.26
N ASP A 205 6.28 10.18 -6.70
CA ASP A 205 5.48 9.32 -5.83
C ASP A 205 6.30 8.15 -5.32
N LEU A 206 7.18 7.62 -6.19
CA LEU A 206 7.94 6.41 -5.94
C LEU A 206 9.31 6.49 -6.61
N ILE A 207 10.35 6.09 -5.88
CA ILE A 207 11.71 5.92 -6.41
C ILE A 207 12.05 4.43 -6.38
N LEU A 208 12.45 3.89 -7.53
CA LEU A 208 13.15 2.60 -7.62
C LEU A 208 14.65 2.90 -7.57
N MET A 209 15.32 2.55 -6.47
CA MET A 209 16.69 3.02 -6.24
C MET A 209 17.69 1.90 -6.07
N ASP A 210 18.70 1.89 -6.93
CA ASP A 210 19.85 1.01 -6.78
C ASP A 210 20.60 1.34 -5.49
N ILE A 211 21.03 0.29 -4.80
CA ILE A 211 21.84 0.44 -3.59
C ILE A 211 23.27 0.82 -3.97
N LEU A 212 23.81 0.22 -5.02
CA LEU A 212 25.19 0.42 -5.42
C LEU A 212 25.23 1.43 -6.57
N MET A 213 25.49 2.69 -6.24
CA MET A 213 25.71 3.76 -7.21
C MET A 213 27.03 4.48 -6.89
N PRO A 214 27.73 5.05 -7.87
CA PRO A 214 28.94 5.82 -7.64
C PRO A 214 28.64 7.14 -6.92
N GLU A 215 29.66 7.69 -6.27
CA GLU A 215 29.67 8.97 -5.53
C GLU A 215 28.80 8.98 -4.27
N LEU A 216 27.49 8.76 -4.44
CA LEU A 216 26.51 8.67 -3.37
C LEU A 216 25.68 7.41 -3.56
N ASP A 217 25.84 6.46 -2.64
CA ASP A 217 25.14 5.18 -2.71
C ASP A 217 23.65 5.33 -2.37
N GLY A 218 22.85 4.29 -2.64
CA GLY A 218 21.41 4.34 -2.39
C GLY A 218 21.05 4.48 -0.91
N TYR A 219 21.85 3.94 0.01
CA TYR A 219 21.56 4.06 1.43
C TYR A 219 21.72 5.49 1.93
N ASP A 220 22.81 6.14 1.55
CA ASP A 220 23.09 7.51 1.94
C ASP A 220 22.17 8.50 1.20
N THR A 221 21.83 8.21 -0.05
CA THR A 221 20.78 8.93 -0.78
C THR A 221 19.44 8.87 -0.04
N ALA A 222 19.01 7.67 0.42
CA ALA A 222 17.77 7.51 1.18
C ALA A 222 17.81 8.29 2.51
N ARG A 223 18.94 8.26 3.22
CA ARG A 223 19.11 9.02 4.47
C ARG A 223 18.98 10.52 4.24
N MET A 224 19.61 11.05 3.20
CA MET A 224 19.52 12.47 2.85
C MET A 224 18.11 12.89 2.44
N LEU A 225 17.43 12.10 1.60
CA LEU A 225 16.02 12.35 1.26
C LEU A 225 15.14 12.37 2.52
N ASN A 226 15.44 11.50 3.48
CA ASN A 226 14.71 11.43 4.73
C ASN A 226 14.98 12.59 5.70
N SER A 227 16.17 13.20 5.67
CA SER A 227 16.48 14.36 6.51
C SER A 227 16.06 15.68 5.87
N GLU A 228 16.15 15.81 4.55
CA GLU A 228 15.90 17.07 3.84
C GLU A 228 14.42 17.31 3.52
N LEU A 229 13.62 16.26 3.30
CA LEU A 229 12.24 16.41 2.86
C LEU A 229 11.24 16.27 4.01
N PRO A 230 10.20 17.12 4.06
CA PRO A 230 9.08 16.89 4.97
C PRO A 230 8.34 15.60 4.61
N ALA A 231 7.81 14.90 5.61
CA ALA A 231 7.18 13.58 5.43
C ALA A 231 6.07 13.55 4.35
N GLU A 232 5.42 14.69 4.13
CA GLU A 232 4.38 14.87 3.11
C GLU A 232 4.88 14.86 1.67
N LYS A 233 6.14 15.26 1.46
CA LYS A 233 6.78 15.35 0.13
C LYS A 233 7.75 14.21 -0.14
N LYS A 234 7.92 13.28 0.82
CA LYS A 234 8.81 12.14 0.66
C LYS A 234 8.19 11.13 -0.32
N PRO A 235 8.88 10.81 -1.43
CA PRO A 235 8.49 9.69 -2.26
C PRO A 235 8.72 8.38 -1.50
N LYS A 236 7.97 7.34 -1.86
CA LYS A 236 8.26 5.98 -1.36
C LYS A 236 9.52 5.45 -2.02
N ILE A 237 10.47 4.95 -1.24
CA ILE A 237 11.78 4.51 -1.71
C ILE A 237 11.84 2.98 -1.69
N ILE A 238 11.93 2.37 -2.88
CA ILE A 238 12.03 0.93 -3.06
C ILE A 238 13.46 0.59 -3.48
N ALA A 239 14.20 -0.08 -2.61
CA ALA A 239 15.59 -0.47 -2.87
C ALA A 239 15.67 -1.53 -3.97
N MET A 240 16.57 -1.39 -4.93
CA MET A 240 16.90 -2.41 -5.91
C MET A 240 18.20 -3.07 -5.47
N THR A 241 18.10 -4.25 -4.84
CA THR A 241 19.26 -4.95 -4.25
C THR A 241 19.68 -6.15 -5.07
N ALA A 242 20.99 -6.40 -5.17
CA ALA A 242 21.52 -7.63 -5.75
C ALA A 242 21.34 -8.87 -4.85
N ASN A 243 21.01 -8.70 -3.55
CA ASN A 243 21.01 -9.79 -2.57
C ASN A 243 19.81 -9.75 -1.61
N ALA A 244 19.03 -10.83 -1.56
CA ALA A 244 17.86 -10.97 -0.69
C ALA A 244 18.18 -11.61 0.69
N VAL A 245 19.44 -11.48 1.15
CA VAL A 245 19.99 -12.17 2.32
C VAL A 245 19.53 -11.49 3.61
N SER A 246 19.39 -12.26 4.69
CA SER A 246 19.09 -11.76 6.04
C SER A 246 20.07 -10.65 6.43
N GLY A 247 19.55 -9.46 6.76
CA GLY A 247 20.32 -8.26 7.13
C GLY A 247 20.23 -7.11 6.13
N GLU A 248 20.06 -7.38 4.83
CA GLU A 248 19.89 -6.32 3.81
C GLU A 248 18.57 -5.55 3.99
N ARG A 249 17.50 -6.26 4.38
CA ARG A 249 16.21 -5.64 4.74
C ARG A 249 16.36 -4.67 5.91
N GLU A 250 17.14 -5.04 6.91
CA GLU A 250 17.36 -4.21 8.10
C GLU A 250 18.19 -2.97 7.75
N LYS A 251 19.20 -3.10 6.88
CA LYS A 251 19.95 -1.94 6.35
C LYS A 251 19.06 -1.00 5.54
N CYS A 252 18.19 -1.52 4.68
CA CYS A 252 17.25 -0.71 3.90
C CYS A 252 16.30 0.07 4.82
N LEU A 253 15.71 -0.61 5.82
CA LEU A 253 14.82 0.02 6.80
C LEU A 253 15.56 1.07 7.65
N ASN A 254 16.79 0.78 8.09
CA ASN A 254 17.61 1.72 8.86
C ASN A 254 18.06 2.93 8.04
N ALA A 255 18.15 2.81 6.71
CA ALA A 255 18.37 3.94 5.81
C ALA A 255 17.07 4.73 5.52
N GLY A 256 15.92 4.27 6.02
CA GLY A 256 14.62 4.90 5.83
C GLY A 256 13.98 4.58 4.47
N MET A 257 14.32 3.42 3.88
CA MET A 257 13.64 2.89 2.70
C MET A 257 12.38 2.13 3.08
N ASP A 258 11.39 2.13 2.19
CA ASP A 258 10.05 1.60 2.45
C ASP A 258 9.94 0.10 2.10
N ASP A 259 10.65 -0.35 1.07
CA ASP A 259 10.65 -1.76 0.63
C ASP A 259 11.89 -2.08 -0.23
N PHE A 260 11.96 -3.29 -0.76
CA PHE A 260 13.02 -3.70 -1.67
C PHE A 260 12.51 -4.63 -2.79
N ILE A 261 13.21 -4.61 -3.91
CA ILE A 261 13.09 -5.54 -5.04
C ILE A 261 14.47 -6.12 -5.37
N CYS A 262 14.51 -7.40 -5.69
CA CYS A 262 15.77 -8.06 -6.03
C CYS A 262 16.11 -7.86 -7.51
N LYS A 263 17.38 -7.60 -7.78
CA LYS A 263 17.96 -7.65 -9.12
C LYS A 263 18.31 -9.11 -9.48
N PRO A 264 18.11 -9.55 -10.73
CA PRO A 264 17.53 -8.80 -11.84
C PRO A 264 16.03 -8.56 -11.64
N ILE A 265 15.57 -7.35 -11.95
CA ILE A 265 14.18 -6.92 -11.75
C ILE A 265 13.26 -7.76 -12.62
N ARG A 266 12.43 -8.59 -11.98
CA ARG A 266 11.42 -9.39 -12.69
C ARG A 266 10.15 -8.57 -12.86
N PRO A 267 9.51 -8.59 -14.05
CA PRO A 267 8.27 -7.85 -14.27
C PRO A 267 7.15 -8.17 -13.27
N ILE A 268 7.06 -9.42 -12.80
CA ILE A 268 6.02 -9.81 -11.85
C ILE A 268 6.22 -9.17 -10.48
N ASP A 269 7.46 -9.17 -9.97
CA ASP A 269 7.82 -8.57 -8.68
C ASP A 269 7.61 -7.06 -8.71
N LEU A 270 8.03 -6.42 -9.82
CA LEU A 270 7.86 -4.99 -9.99
C LEU A 270 6.36 -4.63 -10.07
N LYS A 271 5.55 -5.44 -10.76
CA LYS A 271 4.10 -5.23 -10.81
C LYS A 271 3.46 -5.32 -9.44
N GLU A 272 3.85 -6.31 -8.63
CA GLU A 272 3.30 -6.49 -7.28
C GLU A 272 3.67 -5.32 -6.35
N ILE A 273 4.93 -4.88 -6.39
CA ILE A 273 5.40 -3.69 -5.67
C ILE A 273 4.63 -2.46 -6.13
N LEU A 274 4.49 -2.23 -7.43
CA LEU A 274 3.78 -1.06 -7.94
C LEU A 274 2.30 -1.06 -7.59
N LEU A 275 1.62 -2.22 -7.65
CA LEU A 275 0.21 -2.30 -7.23
C LEU A 275 0.06 -1.96 -5.75
N ARG A 276 0.80 -2.65 -4.88
CA ARG A 276 0.77 -2.44 -3.43
C ARG A 276 1.09 -1.00 -3.04
N TRP A 277 2.18 -0.45 -3.58
CA TRP A 277 2.59 0.92 -3.26
C TRP A 277 1.70 1.96 -3.94
N SER A 278 1.11 1.68 -5.11
CA SER A 278 0.11 2.57 -5.71
C SER A 278 -1.12 2.71 -4.83
N GLU A 279 -1.61 1.63 -4.23
CA GLU A 279 -2.75 1.66 -3.30
C GLU A 279 -2.39 2.41 -2.01
N ILE A 280 -1.22 2.14 -1.41
CA ILE A 280 -0.77 2.83 -0.21
C ILE A 280 -0.57 4.32 -0.47
N ILE A 281 0.15 4.70 -1.54
CA ILE A 281 0.37 6.11 -1.90
C ILE A 281 -0.95 6.79 -2.20
N GLN A 282 -1.85 6.14 -2.94
CA GLN A 282 -3.18 6.70 -3.21
C GLN A 282 -4.01 6.82 -1.95
N LYS A 283 -3.93 5.88 -1.03
CA LYS A 283 -4.62 5.93 0.26
C LYS A 283 -4.03 7.02 1.15
N GLU A 284 -2.72 7.14 1.28
CA GLU A 284 -2.08 8.21 2.04
C GLU A 284 -2.32 9.58 1.40
N LYS A 285 -2.37 9.66 0.07
CA LYS A 285 -2.79 10.87 -0.64
C LYS A 285 -4.26 11.12 -0.43
N PHE A 286 -5.12 10.11 -0.49
CA PHE A 286 -6.56 10.23 -0.28
C PHE A 286 -6.84 10.64 1.16
N GLU A 287 -6.21 10.03 2.17
CA GLU A 287 -6.31 10.38 3.59
C GLU A 287 -5.72 11.76 3.87
N ARG A 288 -4.59 12.16 3.27
CA ARG A 288 -4.13 13.56 3.34
C ARG A 288 -5.08 14.52 2.63
N TYR A 289 -5.71 14.06 1.56
CA TYR A 289 -6.74 14.79 0.82
C TYR A 289 -8.08 14.76 1.57
N ASP A 290 -8.35 13.80 2.46
CA ASP A 290 -9.56 13.62 3.28
C ASP A 290 -9.44 14.42 4.58
N ILE A 291 -8.24 14.48 5.17
CA ILE A 291 -7.88 15.46 6.21
C ILE A 291 -7.98 16.88 5.63
N GLY A 292 -7.82 17.03 4.31
CA GLY A 292 -8.09 18.27 3.56
C GLY A 292 -9.52 18.46 3.06
N ARG A 293 -10.37 17.42 2.98
CA ARG A 293 -11.75 17.48 2.43
C ARG A 293 -12.85 17.40 3.48
N HIS A 294 -12.60 16.81 4.64
CA HIS A 294 -13.55 16.83 5.76
C HIS A 294 -13.27 17.97 6.72
N ILE A 295 -12.95 19.16 6.18
CA ILE A 295 -13.06 20.38 6.96
C ILE A 295 -14.54 20.68 7.23
N ILE A 296 -15.41 20.37 6.28
CA ILE A 296 -16.86 20.54 6.36
C ILE A 296 -17.53 19.17 6.51
N ASP A 297 -18.20 18.94 7.64
CA ASP A 297 -19.12 17.82 7.82
C ASP A 297 -20.53 18.25 7.38
N GLU A 298 -20.89 17.89 6.13
CA GLU A 298 -22.20 18.19 5.54
C GLU A 298 -23.37 17.72 6.41
N LYS A 299 -23.20 16.64 7.18
CA LYS A 299 -24.25 16.09 8.06
C LYS A 299 -24.55 17.00 9.25
N LYS A 300 -23.67 17.94 9.56
CA LYS A 300 -23.84 18.91 10.64
C LYS A 300 -24.50 20.20 10.16
N VAL A 301 -24.68 20.39 8.85
CA VAL A 301 -25.41 21.53 8.30
C VAL A 301 -26.91 21.26 8.53
N PRO A 302 -27.62 22.07 9.35
CA PRO A 302 -28.93 21.70 9.90
C PRO A 302 -30.05 21.38 8.90
N PHE A 303 -29.91 21.82 7.65
CA PHE A 303 -30.93 21.70 6.59
C PHE A 303 -30.45 20.85 5.39
N LEU A 304 -29.26 20.23 5.47
CA LEU A 304 -28.75 19.28 4.47
C LEU A 304 -28.85 17.85 5.01
N ASP A 305 -30.06 17.30 5.01
CA ASP A 305 -30.30 15.88 5.31
C ASP A 305 -30.34 15.01 4.03
N GLU A 306 -30.76 13.74 4.13
CA GLU A 306 -30.89 12.86 2.94
C GLU A 306 -31.97 13.31 1.93
N TYR A 307 -32.82 14.28 2.29
CA TYR A 307 -34.00 14.71 1.52
C TYR A 307 -34.05 16.23 1.29
N TYR A 308 -32.91 16.86 0.99
CA TYR A 308 -32.85 18.29 0.65
C TYR A 308 -33.59 18.63 -0.66
N SER A 309 -34.21 19.81 -0.70
CA SER A 309 -34.88 20.38 -1.89
C SER A 309 -33.93 21.30 -2.70
N GLU A 310 -34.36 21.73 -3.90
CA GLU A 310 -33.60 22.74 -4.69
C GLU A 310 -33.53 24.09 -3.97
N GLU A 311 -34.55 24.44 -3.18
CA GLU A 311 -34.59 25.65 -2.35
C GLU A 311 -33.52 25.58 -1.24
N ASP A 312 -33.32 24.40 -0.63
CA ASP A 312 -32.29 24.18 0.40
C ASP A 312 -30.87 24.30 -0.16
N ILE A 313 -30.63 23.85 -1.39
CA ILE A 313 -29.33 24.03 -2.07
C ILE A 313 -29.10 25.51 -2.39
N THR A 314 -30.13 26.22 -2.83
CA THR A 314 -30.05 27.66 -3.11
C THR A 314 -29.73 28.44 -1.84
N PHE A 315 -30.38 28.10 -0.73
CA PHE A 315 -30.11 28.67 0.59
C PHE A 315 -28.70 28.32 1.09
N LEU A 316 -28.20 27.10 0.84
CA LEU A 316 -26.80 26.74 1.13
C LEU A 316 -25.83 27.67 0.42
N PHE A 317 -26.04 27.96 -0.86
CA PHE A 317 -25.15 28.83 -1.63
C PHE A 317 -25.13 30.25 -1.06
N GLU A 318 -26.30 30.77 -0.69
CA GLU A 318 -26.42 32.08 -0.03
C GLU A 318 -25.62 32.11 1.29
N LEU A 319 -25.77 31.08 2.14
CA LEU A 319 -25.02 31.01 3.40
C LEU A 319 -23.51 30.91 3.19
N ILE A 320 -23.06 30.12 2.21
CA ILE A 320 -21.64 30.02 1.86
C ILE A 320 -21.11 31.40 1.42
N ASP A 321 -21.84 32.11 0.57
CA ASP A 321 -21.43 33.43 0.08
C ASP A 321 -21.36 34.47 1.20
N ILE A 322 -22.36 34.49 2.09
CA ILE A 322 -22.37 35.36 3.28
C ILE A 322 -21.17 35.04 4.17
N TYR A 323 -20.89 33.76 4.42
CA TYR A 323 -19.79 33.34 5.28
C TYR A 323 -18.42 33.74 4.70
N ILE A 324 -18.18 33.48 3.40
CA ILE A 324 -16.94 33.86 2.71
C ILE A 324 -16.74 35.38 2.72
N LEU A 325 -17.81 36.15 2.53
CA LEU A 325 -17.76 37.62 2.56
C LEU A 325 -17.45 38.20 3.94
N ASP A 326 -17.88 37.53 5.02
CA ASP A 326 -17.69 38.01 6.40
C ASP A 326 -16.34 37.56 7.01
N LEU A 327 -15.75 36.47 6.55
CA LEU A 327 -14.48 35.93 7.04
C LEU A 327 -13.35 36.99 7.10
N PRO A 328 -13.02 37.74 6.03
CA PRO A 328 -11.94 38.72 6.08
C PRO A 328 -12.14 39.80 7.15
N LYS A 329 -13.39 40.23 7.37
CA LYS A 329 -13.72 41.24 8.38
C LYS A 329 -13.50 40.69 9.79
N ILE A 330 -13.95 39.45 10.05
CA ILE A 330 -13.78 38.81 11.36
C ILE A 330 -12.30 38.57 11.67
N ILE A 331 -11.52 38.06 10.71
CA ILE A 331 -10.08 37.84 10.87
C ILE A 331 -9.35 39.17 11.13
N GLY A 332 -9.67 40.21 10.36
CA GLY A 332 -9.09 41.54 10.57
C GLY A 332 -9.39 42.11 11.96
N ASN A 333 -10.59 41.87 12.47
CA ASN A 333 -10.97 42.26 13.83
C ASN A 333 -10.25 41.45 14.91
N ILE A 334 -10.05 40.14 14.70
CA ILE A 334 -9.24 39.29 15.59
C ILE A 334 -7.80 39.80 15.63
N LYS A 335 -7.19 40.08 14.47
CA LYS A 335 -5.83 40.62 14.41
C LYS A 335 -5.72 41.96 15.12
N ASN A 336 -6.64 42.87 14.85
CA ASN A 336 -6.67 44.17 15.53
C ASN A 336 -6.77 44.02 17.05
N ALA A 337 -7.60 43.08 17.53
CA ALA A 337 -7.74 42.79 18.95
C ALA A 337 -6.45 42.23 19.57
N ILE A 338 -5.72 41.37 18.85
CA ILE A 338 -4.40 40.87 19.29
C ILE A 338 -3.38 42.02 19.35
N ASP A 339 -3.27 42.81 18.28
CA ASP A 339 -2.29 43.90 18.17
C ASP A 339 -2.48 44.98 19.24
N HIS A 340 -3.73 45.25 19.62
CA HIS A 340 -4.09 46.25 20.63
C HIS A 340 -4.36 45.65 22.01
N ARG A 341 -4.09 44.34 22.20
CA ARG A 341 -4.30 43.62 23.47
C ARG A 341 -5.69 43.79 24.06
N ASN A 342 -6.71 43.73 23.20
CA ASN A 342 -8.12 43.91 23.57
C ASN A 342 -8.80 42.55 23.76
N ASP A 343 -8.78 42.08 25.01
CA ASP A 343 -9.36 40.82 25.47
C ASP A 343 -10.83 40.67 25.10
N LYS A 344 -11.65 41.69 25.36
CA LYS A 344 -13.10 41.65 25.11
C LYS A 344 -13.42 41.47 23.63
N LYS A 345 -12.70 42.18 22.76
CA LYS A 345 -12.88 42.05 21.30
C LYS A 345 -12.36 40.71 20.82
N LEU A 346 -11.20 40.25 21.29
CA LEU A 346 -10.64 38.95 20.90
C LEU A 346 -11.60 37.82 21.25
N LEU A 347 -12.11 37.79 22.49
CA LEU A 347 -13.09 36.81 22.95
C LEU A 347 -14.36 36.85 22.09
N PHE A 348 -14.91 38.03 21.85
CA PHE A 348 -16.13 38.20 21.06
C PHE A 348 -15.98 37.69 19.62
N TYR A 349 -14.91 38.08 18.92
CA TYR A 349 -14.72 37.69 17.52
C TYR A 349 -14.29 36.22 17.35
N ALA A 350 -13.50 35.68 18.28
CA ALA A 350 -13.16 34.25 18.30
C ALA A 350 -14.42 33.39 18.53
N HIS A 351 -15.27 33.80 19.48
CA HIS A 351 -16.54 33.12 19.76
C HIS A 351 -17.51 33.19 18.57
N LYS A 352 -17.63 34.38 17.95
CA LYS A 352 -18.46 34.57 16.76
C LYS A 352 -18.01 33.67 15.62
N LEU A 353 -16.70 33.62 15.33
CA LEU A 353 -16.15 32.79 14.27
C LEU A 353 -16.41 31.30 14.51
N LYS A 354 -16.19 30.83 15.73
CA LYS A 354 -16.46 29.45 16.15
C LYS A 354 -17.92 29.06 15.92
N GLY A 355 -18.86 29.89 16.38
CA GLY A 355 -20.29 29.64 16.21
C GLY A 355 -20.70 29.55 14.75
N SER A 356 -20.31 30.52 13.93
CA SER A 356 -20.62 30.51 12.49
C SER A 356 -19.96 29.34 11.74
N SER A 357 -18.75 28.93 12.15
CA SER A 357 -18.04 27.79 11.55
C SER A 357 -18.79 26.49 11.81
N LEU A 358 -19.22 26.25 13.05
CA LEU A 358 -19.95 25.03 13.42
C LEU A 358 -21.30 24.91 12.72
N SER A 359 -22.02 26.02 12.52
CA SER A 359 -23.27 26.04 11.75
C SER A 359 -23.08 25.65 10.27
N MET A 360 -21.88 25.86 9.74
CA MET A 360 -21.46 25.46 8.39
C MET A 360 -20.81 24.06 8.37
N GLY A 361 -20.82 23.32 9.48
CA GLY A 361 -20.17 22.02 9.60
C GLY A 361 -18.63 22.08 9.69
N ILE A 362 -18.05 23.25 9.91
CA ILE A 362 -16.59 23.48 9.96
C ILE A 362 -16.06 23.24 11.38
N ASP A 363 -15.63 22.01 11.67
CA ASP A 363 -15.08 21.67 13.00
C ASP A 363 -13.62 22.13 13.16
N ALA A 364 -12.86 22.21 12.07
CA ALA A 364 -11.41 22.44 12.08
C ALA A 364 -10.98 23.76 12.76
N LEU A 365 -11.88 24.75 12.83
CA LEU A 365 -11.59 26.03 13.49
C LEU A 365 -11.89 26.03 14.99
N THR A 366 -12.50 24.98 15.54
CA THR A 366 -12.99 24.96 16.92
C THR A 366 -11.86 25.10 17.93
N GLU A 367 -10.83 24.26 17.82
CA GLU A 367 -9.69 24.28 18.75
C GLU A 367 -8.89 25.58 18.64
N ILE A 368 -8.72 26.09 17.42
CA ILE A 368 -8.03 27.37 17.16
C ILE A 368 -8.79 28.52 17.82
N CYS A 369 -10.11 28.59 17.64
CA CYS A 369 -10.94 29.61 18.27
C CYS A 369 -10.94 29.47 19.80
N VAL A 370 -11.01 28.25 20.34
CA VAL A 370 -10.88 28.01 21.79
C VAL A 370 -9.52 28.49 22.31
N GLY A 371 -8.44 28.28 21.56
CA GLY A 371 -7.12 28.81 21.89
C GLY A 371 -7.12 30.34 22.01
N LEU A 372 -7.76 31.04 21.06
CA LEU A 372 -7.90 32.50 21.09
C LEU A 372 -8.84 32.99 22.20
N GLU A 373 -9.95 32.28 22.46
CA GLU A 373 -10.86 32.55 23.59
C GLU A 373 -10.08 32.44 24.92
N ASN A 374 -9.29 31.38 25.09
CA ASN A 374 -8.46 31.18 26.28
C ASN A 374 -7.37 32.25 26.41
N ALA A 375 -6.75 32.64 25.31
CA ALA A 375 -5.76 33.71 25.31
C ALA A 375 -6.37 35.04 25.79
N ALA A 376 -7.58 35.35 25.33
CA ALA A 376 -8.33 36.52 25.79
C ALA A 376 -8.68 36.43 27.29
N ILE A 377 -9.19 35.29 27.76
CA ILE A 377 -9.57 35.08 29.16
C ILE A 377 -8.36 35.21 30.10
N ASN A 378 -7.21 34.67 29.67
CA ASN A 378 -5.98 34.68 30.46
C ASN A 378 -5.13 35.94 30.26
N LEU A 379 -5.59 36.88 29.41
CA LEU A 379 -4.87 38.12 29.06
C LEU A 379 -3.47 37.88 28.47
N THR A 380 -3.28 36.76 27.76
CA THR A 380 -2.02 36.39 27.11
C THR A 380 -2.03 36.88 25.67
N PHE A 381 -1.07 37.73 25.31
CA PHE A 381 -0.87 38.31 23.98
C PHE A 381 0.61 38.23 23.62
N ASP A 382 1.10 37.00 23.49
CA ASP A 382 2.49 36.63 23.28
C ASP A 382 2.69 35.90 21.95
N SER A 383 3.89 35.37 21.73
CA SER A 383 4.26 34.63 20.51
C SER A 383 3.37 33.42 20.25
N ASP A 384 2.81 32.81 21.30
CA ASP A 384 1.94 31.65 21.17
C ASP A 384 0.57 32.08 20.65
N THR A 385 0.08 33.23 21.10
CA THR A 385 -1.15 33.84 20.59
C THR A 385 -1.02 34.22 19.11
N ASP A 386 0.14 34.78 18.71
CA ASP A 386 0.45 35.07 17.31
C ASP A 386 0.57 33.78 16.46
N ALA A 387 1.11 32.70 17.03
CA ALA A 387 1.19 31.40 16.35
C ALA A 387 -0.21 30.78 16.13
N ILE A 388 -1.10 30.88 17.12
CA ILE A 388 -2.51 30.45 16.99
C ILE A 388 -3.22 31.27 15.90
N PHE A 389 -3.00 32.59 15.86
CA PHE A 389 -3.57 33.45 14.83
C PHE A 389 -3.03 33.16 13.43
N LYS A 390 -1.74 32.83 13.31
CA LYS A 390 -1.16 32.37 12.05
C LYS A 390 -1.82 31.08 11.57
N ASN A 391 -1.97 30.10 12.45
CA ASN A 391 -2.65 28.85 12.14
C ASN A 391 -4.12 29.07 11.69
N LEU A 392 -4.81 30.03 12.32
CA LEU A 392 -6.16 30.44 11.90
C LEU A 392 -6.17 30.92 10.44
N THR A 393 -5.23 31.80 10.09
CA THR A 393 -5.16 32.41 8.75
C THR A 393 -4.84 31.36 7.68
N ASP A 394 -3.90 30.45 7.98
CA ASP A 394 -3.52 29.35 7.08
C ASP A 394 -4.70 28.39 6.86
N SER A 395 -5.47 28.09 7.91
CA SER A 395 -6.64 27.21 7.84
C SER A 395 -7.79 27.80 7.02
N ILE A 396 -7.98 29.13 7.05
CA ILE A 396 -9.08 29.79 6.35
C ILE A 396 -8.95 29.71 4.84
N GLN A 397 -7.74 29.77 4.30
CA GLN A 397 -7.53 29.64 2.85
C GLN A 397 -8.02 28.27 2.34
N LEU A 398 -7.79 27.21 3.10
CA LEU A 398 -8.26 25.86 2.78
C LEU A 398 -9.79 25.74 2.92
N ILE A 399 -10.37 26.34 3.96
CA ILE A 399 -11.83 26.36 4.19
C ILE A 399 -12.59 27.02 3.05
N VAL A 400 -12.12 28.19 2.58
CA VAL A 400 -12.75 28.91 1.47
C VAL A 400 -12.73 28.06 0.19
N GLN A 401 -11.61 27.38 -0.09
CA GLN A 401 -11.53 26.48 -1.24
C GLN A 401 -12.51 25.32 -1.15
N GLU A 402 -12.68 24.73 0.04
CA GLU A 402 -13.60 23.61 0.23
C GLU A 402 -15.07 24.04 0.15
N LEU A 403 -15.41 25.24 0.66
CA LEU A 403 -16.76 25.82 0.50
C LEU A 403 -17.13 26.02 -0.98
N GLU A 404 -16.19 26.48 -1.82
CA GLU A 404 -16.40 26.64 -3.26
C GLU A 404 -16.52 25.29 -4.00
N LEU A 405 -15.78 24.28 -3.55
CA LEU A 405 -15.93 22.90 -4.04
C LEU A 405 -17.28 22.31 -3.64
N LEU A 406 -17.78 22.63 -2.45
CA LEU A 406 -19.11 22.24 -1.99
C LEU A 406 -20.20 22.87 -2.87
N LYS A 407 -20.10 24.17 -3.20
CA LYS A 407 -20.99 24.81 -4.17
C LYS A 407 -20.98 24.08 -5.51
N SER A 408 -19.80 23.77 -6.02
CA SER A 408 -19.62 23.04 -7.28
C SER A 408 -20.23 21.63 -7.24
N LYS A 409 -20.12 20.92 -6.11
CA LYS A 409 -20.68 19.58 -5.91
C LYS A 409 -22.21 19.57 -6.02
N TYR A 410 -22.89 20.52 -5.38
CA TYR A 410 -24.34 20.59 -5.40
C TYR A 410 -24.90 21.27 -6.65
N SER A 411 -24.14 22.16 -7.29
CA SER A 411 -24.53 22.76 -8.57
C SER A 411 -24.60 21.75 -9.71
N ASN A 412 -23.92 20.60 -9.61
CA ASN A 412 -24.01 19.50 -10.58
C ASN A 412 -25.19 18.54 -10.28
N ARG A 413 -25.94 18.78 -9.20
CA ARG A 413 -27.09 17.97 -8.76
C ARG A 413 -28.43 18.69 -8.90
N LEU A 414 -28.40 20.03 -8.98
CA LEU A 414 -29.42 20.87 -9.63
C LEU A 414 -29.36 20.63 -11.14
#